data_AF-A0A7X5IED5-F1
#
_entry.id   AF-A0A7X5IED5-F1
#
_cell.length_a   1.000
_cell.length_b   1.000
_cell.length_c   1.000
_cell.angle_alpha   90.00
_cell.angle_beta   90.00
_cell.angle_gamma   90.00
#
_symmetry.space_group_name_H-M   'P 1'
#
loop_
_entity.id
_entity.type
_entity.pdbx_description
1 polymer ?
#
loop_
_entity_poly.entity_id
_entity_poly.type
_entity_poly.pdbx_seq_one_letter_code
_entity_poly.pdbx_strand_id
1 'polypeptide(L)'
;MALPGLSGDWRGILCVLQLRLYKIRTCGAKRGRTGNGKGILSGFPDTVGGKALKIFVKRENWSDGIWMQLPATKEEAEQVRRSLERQHPSMMQPFVGAVDSRFPELEERLVGELVFQEKNLDRLNQLAERLESLNGEEEMLFRAAFRMESPYTTEQIQETLGHLDCYQLHPEIRNFEELGRYLTQAETSQLPEQLEAYIDYAGIGRNCQGGYGYLTEGGYVEKRKSSMNHGEAEAEKG
;
A
#
# COMPACT_ATOMS: atom_id res chain seq x y z
N MET A 1 -20.00 -49.41 4.93
CA MET A 1 -20.74 -48.19 5.30
C MET A 1 -19.91 -47.00 4.85
N ALA A 2 -20.38 -46.30 3.83
CA ALA A 2 -19.75 -45.09 3.31
C ALA A 2 -20.32 -43.88 4.06
N LEU A 3 -19.45 -43.02 4.59
CA LEU A 3 -19.83 -41.71 5.13
C LEU A 3 -19.95 -40.73 3.94
N PRO A 4 -21.06 -39.99 3.78
CA PRO A 4 -21.22 -39.06 2.69
C PRO A 4 -20.67 -37.67 3.04
N GLY A 5 -20.13 -36.97 2.04
CA GLY A 5 -20.10 -35.51 2.01
C GLY A 5 -18.87 -34.81 2.61
N LEU A 6 -17.71 -34.94 1.98
CA LEU A 6 -16.59 -34.00 2.14
C LEU A 6 -16.26 -33.37 0.79
N SER A 7 -17.11 -32.45 0.35
CA SER A 7 -16.81 -31.47 -0.70
C SER A 7 -16.73 -30.08 -0.06
N GLY A 8 -15.80 -29.93 0.88
CA GLY A 8 -15.45 -28.64 1.48
C GLY A 8 -14.11 -28.19 0.92
N ASP A 9 -14.01 -26.93 0.53
CA ASP A 9 -12.78 -26.31 0.03
C ASP A 9 -11.68 -26.34 1.13
N TRP A 10 -10.69 -27.20 0.96
CA TRP A 10 -9.61 -27.48 1.94
C TRP A 10 -8.57 -26.35 2.06
N ARG A 11 -8.77 -25.21 1.38
CA ARG A 11 -7.83 -24.07 1.38
C ARG A 11 -7.68 -23.42 2.76
N GLY A 12 -8.73 -23.37 3.58
CA GLY A 12 -8.68 -22.81 4.95
C GLY A 12 -7.88 -23.68 5.93
N ILE A 13 -8.07 -25.01 5.87
CA ILE A 13 -7.30 -25.97 6.67
C ILE A 13 -5.82 -26.01 6.22
N LEU A 14 -5.55 -25.79 4.93
CA LEU A 14 -4.19 -25.62 4.43
C LEU A 14 -3.49 -24.39 5.03
N CYS A 15 -4.19 -23.33 5.40
CA CYS A 15 -3.58 -22.16 6.06
C CYS A 15 -3.04 -22.53 7.45
N VAL A 16 -3.80 -23.34 8.22
CA VAL A 16 -3.39 -23.85 9.53
C VAL A 16 -2.25 -24.89 9.41
N LEU A 17 -2.25 -25.73 8.36
CA LEU A 17 -1.22 -26.76 8.15
C LEU A 17 0.05 -26.26 7.44
N GLN A 18 -0.01 -25.25 6.57
CA GLN A 18 1.17 -24.65 5.93
C GLN A 18 2.09 -23.94 6.93
N LEU A 19 1.55 -23.51 8.08
CA LEU A 19 2.32 -22.86 9.16
C LEU A 19 3.29 -23.81 9.89
N ARG A 20 3.17 -25.14 9.76
CA ARG A 20 4.14 -26.09 10.37
C ARG A 20 5.36 -26.41 9.51
N LEU A 21 5.34 -26.17 8.19
CA LEU A 21 6.44 -26.56 7.31
C LEU A 21 7.39 -25.40 6.93
N TYR A 22 6.98 -24.13 7.07
CA TYR A 22 7.85 -23.00 6.68
C TYR A 22 8.79 -22.49 7.79
N LYS A 23 8.60 -22.90 9.05
CA LYS A 23 9.35 -22.37 10.21
C LYS A 23 10.66 -23.08 10.54
N ILE A 24 11.13 -24.02 9.72
CA ILE A 24 12.40 -24.76 9.96
C ILE A 24 13.57 -24.20 9.13
N ARG A 25 13.36 -23.25 8.19
CA ARG A 25 14.41 -22.94 7.19
C ARG A 25 15.05 -21.55 7.17
N THR A 26 14.69 -20.60 8.04
CA THR A 26 15.39 -19.31 8.12
C THR A 26 15.50 -18.78 9.56
N CYS A 27 16.16 -19.54 10.43
CA CYS A 27 16.79 -18.99 11.63
C CYS A 27 18.28 -19.28 11.58
N GLY A 28 19.04 -18.34 11.02
CA GLY A 28 20.49 -18.40 10.97
C GLY A 28 21.11 -17.08 10.53
N ALA A 29 21.84 -16.45 11.46
CA ALA A 29 22.79 -15.34 11.30
C ALA A 29 22.25 -13.92 11.10
N LYS A 30 22.83 -12.84 11.65
CA LYS A 30 23.60 -12.52 12.87
C LYS A 30 23.79 -10.98 12.82
N ARG A 31 23.69 -10.33 13.98
CA ARG A 31 24.45 -9.16 14.49
C ARG A 31 24.69 -7.91 13.60
N GLY A 32 24.10 -6.80 14.04
CA GLY A 32 24.80 -5.70 14.72
C GLY A 32 25.58 -4.67 13.88
N ARG A 33 25.11 -3.42 13.92
CA ARG A 33 25.98 -2.23 14.07
C ARG A 33 25.17 -1.01 14.53
N THR A 34 25.55 -0.49 15.67
CA THR A 34 25.22 0.84 16.17
C THR A 34 25.96 1.89 15.36
N GLY A 35 25.22 2.84 14.77
CA GLY A 35 25.77 4.02 14.09
C GLY A 35 25.07 5.27 14.63
N ASN A 36 25.82 6.05 15.39
CA ASN A 36 25.42 7.28 16.05
C ASN A 36 25.40 8.42 15.02
N GLY A 37 24.26 9.09 14.84
CA GLY A 37 24.10 10.21 13.92
C GLY A 37 23.17 11.27 14.50
N LYS A 38 23.71 12.15 15.34
CA LYS A 38 23.05 13.39 15.74
C LYS A 38 22.98 14.32 14.53
N GLY A 39 21.78 14.74 14.14
CA GLY A 39 21.54 15.70 13.08
C GLY A 39 20.20 16.40 13.25
N ILE A 40 20.22 17.50 14.00
CA ILE A 40 19.39 18.71 13.86
C ILE A 40 17.87 18.49 13.80
N LEU A 41 17.25 18.66 14.97
CA LEU A 41 15.84 19.02 15.12
C LEU A 41 15.65 20.45 14.58
N SER A 42 14.98 20.60 13.44
CA SER A 42 14.39 21.87 13.02
C SER A 42 12.87 21.67 12.85
N GLY A 43 12.15 22.31 13.77
CA GLY A 43 10.69 22.47 13.90
C GLY A 43 9.78 21.90 12.82
N PHE A 44 8.98 20.92 13.23
CA PHE A 44 7.67 20.67 12.62
C PHE A 44 6.70 21.74 13.13
N PRO A 45 6.05 22.53 12.26
CA PRO A 45 4.79 23.16 12.65
C PRO A 45 3.71 22.09 12.52
N ASP A 46 3.15 21.72 13.67
CA ASP A 46 1.86 21.05 13.75
C ASP A 46 0.80 22.01 13.16
N THR A 47 0.26 21.66 11.98
CA THR A 47 -0.97 22.30 11.50
C THR A 47 -1.88 21.27 10.88
N VAL A 48 -3.04 21.13 11.50
CA VAL A 48 -4.22 20.42 11.03
C VAL A 48 -4.65 21.00 9.68
N GLY A 49 -4.38 20.25 8.62
CA GLY A 49 -4.71 20.57 7.23
C GLY A 49 -3.98 19.58 6.34
N GLY A 50 -4.71 18.79 5.54
CA GLY A 50 -4.16 17.70 4.73
C GLY A 50 -2.89 18.14 4.01
N LYS A 51 -1.77 17.45 4.27
CA LYS A 51 -0.49 17.79 3.66
C LYS A 51 -0.58 17.63 2.15
N ALA A 52 -0.52 18.74 1.42
CA ALA A 52 -0.34 18.76 -0.03
C ALA A 52 0.94 17.99 -0.42
N LEU A 53 0.89 17.28 -1.55
CA LEU A 53 2.03 16.51 -2.06
C LEU A 53 3.16 17.46 -2.46
N LYS A 54 4.36 17.24 -1.91
CA LYS A 54 5.56 17.99 -2.29
C LYS A 54 6.64 17.03 -2.75
N ILE A 55 7.36 17.43 -3.79
CA ILE A 55 8.49 16.68 -4.32
C ILE A 55 9.75 17.53 -4.27
N PHE A 56 10.87 16.91 -3.89
CA PHE A 56 12.18 17.53 -3.98
C PHE A 56 12.79 17.22 -5.33
N VAL A 57 12.95 18.23 -6.18
CA VAL A 57 13.46 18.05 -7.54
C VAL A 57 14.96 18.33 -7.55
N LYS A 58 15.76 17.35 -7.97
CA LYS A 58 17.22 17.47 -8.03
C LYS A 58 17.80 17.06 -9.37
N ARG A 59 19.09 17.35 -9.56
CA ARG A 59 19.88 16.94 -10.73
C ARG A 59 20.85 15.84 -10.36
N GLU A 60 21.28 15.08 -11.37
CA GLU A 60 22.30 14.05 -11.19
C GLU A 60 23.62 14.67 -10.72
N ASN A 61 24.34 13.98 -9.82
CA ASN A 61 25.63 14.39 -9.27
C ASN A 61 25.62 15.74 -8.53
N TRP A 62 24.44 16.20 -8.09
CA TRP A 62 24.26 17.42 -7.30
C TRP A 62 23.44 17.12 -6.04
N SER A 63 23.91 17.59 -4.88
CA SER A 63 23.26 17.32 -3.60
C SER A 63 22.06 18.22 -3.33
N ASP A 64 22.06 19.44 -3.88
CA ASP A 64 20.97 20.38 -3.67
C ASP A 64 19.84 20.19 -4.70
N GLY A 65 18.71 20.81 -4.41
CA GLY A 65 17.51 20.71 -5.22
C GLY A 65 16.48 21.72 -4.74
N ILE A 66 15.28 21.65 -5.33
CA ILE A 66 14.21 22.60 -5.05
C ILE A 66 12.96 21.81 -4.70
N TRP A 67 12.35 22.14 -3.56
CA TRP A 67 11.01 21.64 -3.22
C TRP A 67 9.96 22.32 -4.08
N MET A 68 9.11 21.50 -4.70
CA MET A 68 7.99 21.93 -5.52
C MET A 68 6.72 21.29 -4.97
N GLN A 69 5.69 22.11 -4.74
CA GLN A 69 4.37 21.64 -4.35
C GLN A 69 3.58 21.23 -5.59
N LEU A 70 2.84 20.13 -5.50
CA LEU A 70 1.93 19.65 -6.53
C LEU A 70 0.48 19.83 -6.05
N PRO A 71 -0.48 20.04 -6.98
CA PRO A 71 -0.26 20.27 -8.41
C PRO A 71 0.44 21.61 -8.69
N ALA A 72 1.41 21.61 -9.62
CA ALA A 72 2.16 22.79 -10.03
C ALA A 72 1.70 23.29 -11.39
N THR A 73 1.61 24.61 -11.55
CA THR A 73 1.36 25.22 -12.87
C THR A 73 2.57 25.04 -13.79
N LYS A 74 2.36 25.15 -15.10
CA LYS A 74 3.45 25.07 -16.09
C LYS A 74 4.50 26.15 -15.84
N GLU A 75 4.07 27.34 -15.43
CA GLU A 75 4.93 28.48 -15.14
C GLU A 75 5.81 28.22 -13.91
N GLU A 76 5.23 27.71 -12.81
CA GLU A 76 5.99 27.35 -11.59
C GLU A 76 7.01 26.24 -11.88
N ALA A 77 6.58 25.20 -12.58
CA ALA A 77 7.44 24.09 -12.98
C ALA A 77 8.60 24.57 -13.87
N GLU A 78 8.34 25.47 -14.83
CA GLU A 78 9.38 26.08 -15.66
C GLU A 78 10.34 26.97 -14.87
N GLN A 79 9.86 27.69 -13.85
CA GLN A 79 10.72 28.47 -12.97
C GLN A 79 11.65 27.57 -12.15
N VAL A 80 11.15 26.44 -11.64
CA VAL A 80 11.96 25.42 -10.96
C VAL A 80 13.00 24.84 -11.92
N ARG A 81 12.59 24.45 -13.13
CA ARG A 81 13.50 23.91 -14.18
C ARG A 81 14.64 24.87 -14.49
N ARG A 82 14.33 26.14 -14.79
CA ARG A 82 15.34 27.18 -15.09
C ARG A 82 16.26 27.46 -13.91
N SER A 83 15.75 27.37 -12.69
CA SER A 83 16.55 27.60 -11.49
C SER A 83 17.54 26.46 -11.25
N LEU A 84 17.13 25.21 -11.46
CA LEU A 84 18.03 24.05 -11.42
C LEU A 84 19.10 24.12 -12.53
N GLU A 85 18.74 24.60 -13.72
CA GLU A 85 19.70 24.80 -14.84
C GLU A 85 20.78 25.84 -14.53
N ARG A 86 20.42 26.93 -13.83
CA ARG A 86 21.38 27.94 -13.40
C ARG A 86 22.30 27.43 -12.29
N GLN A 87 21.82 26.54 -11.44
CA GLN A 87 22.61 25.99 -10.33
C GLN A 87 23.64 24.97 -10.80
N HIS A 88 23.25 24.05 -11.69
CA HIS A 88 24.15 23.01 -12.16
C HIS A 88 23.87 22.61 -13.62
N PRO A 89 24.85 22.77 -14.53
CA PRO A 89 24.72 22.26 -15.89
C PRO A 89 24.85 20.73 -15.86
N SER A 90 23.72 20.03 -16.00
CA SER A 90 23.69 18.57 -16.19
C SER A 90 22.88 18.23 -17.44
N MET A 91 23.35 17.22 -18.19
CA MET A 91 22.66 16.72 -19.38
C MET A 91 21.46 15.84 -19.04
N MET A 92 21.41 15.26 -17.83
CA MET A 92 20.25 14.50 -17.37
C MET A 92 19.11 15.44 -16.97
N GLN A 93 17.88 15.00 -17.26
CA GLN A 93 16.68 15.70 -16.81
C GLN A 93 16.56 15.65 -15.28
N PRO A 94 16.04 16.70 -14.63
CA PRO A 94 15.75 16.66 -13.21
C PRO A 94 14.76 15.58 -12.83
N PHE A 95 14.95 15.00 -11.64
CA PHE A 95 14.17 13.89 -11.13
C PHE A 95 13.78 14.10 -9.66
N VAL A 96 12.81 13.32 -9.19
CA VAL A 96 12.36 13.32 -7.80
C VAL A 96 13.44 12.71 -6.90
N GLY A 97 13.99 13.50 -5.99
CA GLY A 97 14.99 13.09 -5.02
C GLY A 97 14.44 12.74 -3.63
N ALA A 98 13.25 13.25 -3.28
CA ALA A 98 12.52 12.97 -2.05
C ALA A 98 11.04 13.38 -2.21
N VAL A 99 10.17 12.87 -1.35
CA VAL A 99 8.73 13.18 -1.36
C VAL A 99 8.26 13.49 0.06
N ASP A 100 7.54 14.59 0.23
CA ASP A 100 6.78 14.89 1.46
C ASP A 100 5.29 14.75 1.15
N SER A 101 4.67 13.79 1.80
CA SER A 101 3.27 13.42 1.58
C SER A 101 2.65 12.89 2.86
N ARG A 102 1.31 12.95 2.96
CA ARG A 102 0.56 12.21 3.97
C ARG A 102 0.65 10.69 3.79
N PHE A 103 1.10 10.21 2.64
CA PHE A 103 1.36 8.80 2.33
C PHE A 103 2.87 8.57 2.17
N PRO A 104 3.59 8.21 3.26
CA PRO A 104 5.03 7.95 3.22
C PRO A 104 5.42 6.88 2.20
N GLU A 105 4.54 5.92 1.93
CA GLU A 105 4.78 4.82 0.99
C GLU A 105 4.99 5.29 -0.47
N LEU A 106 4.59 6.52 -0.82
CA LEU A 106 4.82 7.10 -2.15
C LEU A 106 6.28 7.45 -2.41
N GLU A 107 7.06 7.78 -1.37
CA GLU A 107 8.46 8.18 -1.56
C GLU A 107 9.27 7.06 -2.23
N GLU A 108 9.09 5.82 -1.77
CA GLU A 108 9.77 4.64 -2.32
C GLU A 108 9.43 4.37 -3.80
N ARG A 109 8.30 4.91 -4.29
CA ARG A 109 7.83 4.67 -5.66
C ARG A 109 8.08 5.83 -6.61
N LEU A 110 8.05 7.07 -6.10
CA LEU A 110 8.22 8.26 -6.93
C LEU A 110 9.67 8.74 -7.00
N VAL A 111 10.54 8.40 -6.03
CA VAL A 111 11.95 8.77 -6.09
C VAL A 111 12.62 8.13 -7.32
N GLY A 112 13.30 8.97 -8.10
CA GLY A 112 13.90 8.59 -9.39
C GLY A 112 13.05 8.94 -10.61
N GLU A 113 11.76 9.28 -10.44
CA GLU A 113 10.89 9.68 -11.54
C GLU A 113 11.38 10.98 -12.18
N LEU A 114 11.46 11.04 -13.51
CA LEU A 114 11.80 12.26 -14.24
C LEU A 114 10.63 13.25 -14.20
N VAL A 115 10.87 14.46 -13.68
CA VAL A 115 9.79 15.44 -13.44
C VAL A 115 9.37 16.14 -14.73
N PHE A 116 10.33 16.56 -15.54
CA PHE A 116 10.10 17.38 -16.75
C PHE A 116 10.14 16.56 -18.06
N GLN A 117 9.98 15.24 -17.96
CA GLN A 117 9.75 14.41 -19.14
C GLN A 117 8.31 14.63 -19.63
N GLU A 118 8.08 14.42 -20.94
CA GLU A 118 6.77 14.61 -21.56
C GLU A 118 5.66 13.89 -20.75
N LYS A 119 4.59 14.62 -20.42
CA LYS A 119 3.42 14.18 -19.63
C LYS A 119 3.68 13.79 -18.17
N ASN A 120 4.93 13.65 -17.71
CA ASN A 120 5.20 13.24 -16.33
C ASN A 120 4.76 14.29 -15.31
N LEU A 121 5.01 15.58 -15.57
CA LEU A 121 4.49 16.65 -14.72
C LEU A 121 2.96 16.61 -14.63
N ASP A 122 2.27 16.42 -15.76
CA ASP A 122 0.81 16.33 -15.79
C ASP A 122 0.31 15.10 -15.00
N ARG A 123 1.01 13.96 -15.06
CA ARG A 123 0.69 12.76 -14.27
C ARG A 123 0.93 12.97 -12.78
N LEU A 124 2.03 13.62 -12.40
CA LEU A 124 2.33 13.96 -11.00
C LEU A 124 1.30 14.94 -10.44
N ASN A 125 0.86 15.91 -11.26
CA ASN A 125 -0.23 16.82 -10.90
C ASN A 125 -1.55 16.08 -10.71
N GLN A 126 -1.94 15.22 -11.66
CA GLN A 126 -3.16 14.40 -11.55
C GLN A 126 -3.13 13.49 -10.32
N LEU A 127 -1.98 12.88 -10.03
CA LEU A 127 -1.79 12.09 -8.82
C LEU A 127 -1.99 12.96 -7.57
N ALA A 128 -1.39 14.15 -7.51
CA ALA A 128 -1.54 15.06 -6.38
C ALA A 128 -3.01 15.46 -6.16
N GLU A 129 -3.70 15.87 -7.23
CA GLU A 129 -5.13 16.23 -7.18
C GLU A 129 -6.00 15.07 -6.71
N ARG A 130 -5.75 13.86 -7.23
CA ARG A 130 -6.47 12.66 -6.79
C ARG A 130 -6.22 12.34 -5.34
N LEU A 131 -4.97 12.39 -4.90
CA LEU A 131 -4.62 12.15 -3.52
C LEU A 131 -5.30 13.17 -2.62
N GLU A 132 -5.30 14.47 -2.94
CA GLU A 132 -5.97 15.52 -2.14
C GLU A 132 -7.49 15.34 -2.07
N SER A 133 -8.11 14.78 -3.11
CA SER A 133 -9.57 14.56 -3.15
C SER A 133 -10.06 13.43 -2.24
N LEU A 134 -9.18 12.55 -1.75
CA LEU A 134 -9.57 11.41 -0.92
C LEU A 134 -10.13 11.88 0.43
N ASN A 135 -11.29 11.33 0.78
CA ASN A 135 -11.85 11.42 2.13
C ASN A 135 -11.20 10.41 3.10
N GLY A 136 -11.50 10.50 4.39
CA GLY A 136 -10.85 9.67 5.41
C GLY A 136 -11.02 8.16 5.21
N GLU A 137 -12.16 7.69 4.69
CA GLU A 137 -12.38 6.27 4.38
C GLU A 137 -11.57 5.85 3.14
N GLU A 138 -11.62 6.66 2.08
CA GLU A 138 -10.85 6.42 0.85
C GLU A 138 -9.34 6.41 1.11
N GLU A 139 -8.84 7.21 2.04
CA GLU A 139 -7.44 7.16 2.48
C GLU A 139 -7.07 5.80 3.08
N MET A 140 -7.96 5.22 3.89
CA MET A 140 -7.73 3.89 4.49
C MET A 140 -7.76 2.80 3.42
N LEU A 141 -8.73 2.87 2.50
CA LEU A 141 -8.81 1.96 1.35
C LEU A 141 -7.54 2.04 0.50
N PHE A 142 -7.08 3.26 0.18
CA PHE A 142 -5.88 3.46 -0.62
C PHE A 142 -4.63 2.90 0.07
N ARG A 143 -4.42 3.15 1.37
CA ARG A 143 -3.26 2.60 2.10
C ARG A 143 -3.22 1.07 2.07
N ALA A 144 -4.36 0.43 2.25
CA ALA A 144 -4.44 -1.02 2.18
C ALA A 144 -4.23 -1.53 0.75
N ALA A 145 -4.92 -0.94 -0.24
CA ALA A 145 -4.80 -1.29 -1.65
C ALA A 145 -3.35 -1.13 -2.14
N PHE A 146 -2.68 -0.05 -1.77
CA PHE A 146 -1.28 0.20 -2.12
C PHE A 146 -0.35 -0.91 -1.60
N ARG A 147 -0.60 -1.44 -0.40
CA ARG A 147 0.18 -2.57 0.15
C ARG A 147 -0.17 -3.90 -0.51
N MET A 148 -1.43 -4.10 -0.90
CA MET A 148 -1.89 -5.32 -1.56
C MET A 148 -1.38 -5.41 -3.00
N GLU A 149 -1.46 -4.31 -3.75
CA GLU A 149 -1.09 -4.25 -5.16
C GLU A 149 0.41 -3.96 -5.35
N SER A 150 1.03 -3.27 -4.40
CA SER A 150 2.44 -2.86 -4.44
C SER A 150 2.81 -2.17 -5.79
N PRO A 151 2.12 -1.09 -6.18
CA PRO A 151 2.34 -0.42 -7.47
C PRO A 151 3.75 0.17 -7.55
N TYR A 152 4.39 0.04 -8.71
CA TYR A 152 5.78 0.47 -8.96
C TYR A 152 5.90 1.76 -9.76
N THR A 153 4.87 2.15 -10.53
CA THR A 153 4.90 3.36 -11.36
C THR A 153 3.77 4.32 -10.99
N THR A 154 3.93 5.60 -11.33
CA THR A 154 2.90 6.62 -11.13
C THR A 154 1.55 6.23 -11.76
N GLU A 155 1.56 5.55 -12.91
CA GLU A 155 0.35 5.05 -13.57
C GLU A 155 -0.32 3.96 -12.75
N GLN A 156 0.44 2.99 -12.23
CA GLN A 156 -0.13 1.93 -11.39
C GLN A 156 -0.71 2.49 -10.10
N ILE A 157 -0.09 3.53 -9.52
CA ILE A 157 -0.63 4.23 -8.35
C ILE A 157 -1.98 4.88 -8.70
N GLN A 158 -2.08 5.51 -9.87
CA GLN A 158 -3.34 6.07 -10.36
C GLN A 158 -4.39 5.01 -10.65
N GLU A 159 -4.00 3.85 -11.18
CA GLU A 159 -4.90 2.70 -11.35
C GLU A 159 -5.44 2.24 -9.99
N THR A 160 -4.57 2.09 -8.97
CA THR A 160 -4.99 1.77 -7.59
C THR A 160 -6.01 2.79 -7.05
N LEU A 161 -5.79 4.08 -7.28
CA LEU A 161 -6.74 5.14 -6.92
C LEU A 161 -8.05 5.08 -7.72
N GLY A 162 -8.01 4.56 -8.95
CA GLY A 162 -9.14 4.49 -9.85
C GLY A 162 -10.15 3.39 -9.53
N HIS A 163 -9.77 2.40 -8.71
CA HIS A 163 -10.62 1.25 -8.37
C HIS A 163 -10.71 0.98 -6.86
N LEU A 164 -10.68 2.03 -6.04
CA LEU A 164 -10.86 1.91 -4.58
C LEU A 164 -12.21 1.28 -4.20
N ASP A 165 -13.22 1.34 -5.07
CA ASP A 165 -14.52 0.70 -4.93
C ASP A 165 -14.46 -0.84 -4.98
N CYS A 166 -13.34 -1.41 -5.45
CA CYS A 166 -13.03 -2.84 -5.36
C CYS A 166 -12.61 -3.28 -3.95
N TYR A 167 -12.47 -2.34 -3.01
CA TYR A 167 -12.08 -2.61 -1.63
C TYR A 167 -13.25 -2.31 -0.68
N GLN A 168 -13.22 -2.95 0.49
CA GLN A 168 -14.22 -2.77 1.54
C GLN A 168 -13.54 -2.57 2.88
N LEU A 169 -13.98 -1.56 3.63
CA LEU A 169 -13.56 -1.29 5.00
C LEU A 169 -14.52 -1.97 5.99
N HIS A 170 -13.91 -2.64 6.98
CA HIS A 170 -14.55 -3.25 8.15
C HIS A 170 -14.13 -2.50 9.41
N PRO A 171 -14.83 -1.40 9.78
CA PRO A 171 -14.45 -0.54 10.91
C PRO A 171 -14.61 -1.21 12.29
N GLU A 172 -15.34 -2.32 12.34
CA GLU A 172 -15.53 -3.18 13.52
C GLU A 172 -14.30 -4.04 13.83
N ILE A 173 -13.39 -4.25 12.89
CA ILE A 173 -12.18 -5.06 13.06
C ILE A 173 -10.99 -4.13 13.27
N ARG A 174 -10.58 -3.94 14.52
CA ARG A 174 -9.57 -2.95 14.94
C ARG A 174 -8.28 -3.54 15.46
N ASN A 175 -8.26 -4.85 15.71
CA ASN A 175 -7.06 -5.54 16.18
C ASN A 175 -6.89 -6.90 15.52
N PHE A 176 -5.71 -7.50 15.69
CA PHE A 176 -5.39 -8.79 15.08
C PHE A 176 -6.22 -9.95 15.63
N GLU A 177 -6.74 -9.85 16.86
CA GLU A 177 -7.58 -10.90 17.43
C GLU A 177 -8.94 -10.93 16.73
N GLU A 178 -9.60 -9.78 16.61
CA GLU A 178 -10.84 -9.60 15.85
C GLU A 178 -10.66 -10.04 14.39
N LEU A 179 -9.54 -9.65 13.78
CA LEU A 179 -9.21 -10.08 12.42
C LEU A 179 -9.04 -11.60 12.32
N GLY A 180 -8.35 -12.22 13.28
CA GLY A 180 -8.21 -13.67 13.33
C GLY A 180 -9.55 -14.36 13.41
N ARG A 181 -10.45 -13.89 14.29
CA ARG A 181 -11.81 -14.43 14.44
C ARG A 181 -12.62 -14.28 13.15
N TYR A 182 -12.54 -13.12 12.50
CA TYR A 182 -13.19 -12.86 11.21
C TYR A 182 -12.70 -13.83 10.13
N LEU A 183 -11.39 -13.99 9.99
CA LEU A 183 -10.78 -14.84 8.96
C LEU A 183 -11.08 -16.33 9.15
N THR A 184 -11.31 -16.79 10.38
CA THR A 184 -11.57 -18.20 10.69
C THR A 184 -13.02 -18.49 11.04
N GLN A 185 -13.93 -17.53 10.84
CA GLN A 185 -15.31 -17.65 11.35
C GLN A 185 -16.00 -18.92 10.83
N ALA A 186 -15.78 -19.30 9.58
CA ALA A 186 -16.37 -20.49 8.98
C ALA A 186 -15.82 -21.78 9.60
N GLU A 187 -14.51 -21.84 9.86
CA GLU A 187 -13.83 -23.00 10.43
C GLU A 187 -14.09 -23.16 11.93
N THR A 188 -14.12 -22.06 12.68
CA THR A 188 -14.31 -22.10 14.14
C THR A 188 -15.76 -22.27 14.53
N SER A 189 -16.72 -21.92 13.69
CA SER A 189 -18.16 -22.18 13.95
C SER A 189 -18.49 -23.68 14.10
N GLN A 190 -17.59 -24.56 13.65
CA GLN A 190 -17.73 -26.01 13.78
C GLN A 190 -17.01 -26.59 15.01
N LEU A 191 -16.21 -25.77 15.71
CA LEU A 191 -15.44 -26.22 16.87
C LEU A 191 -16.29 -26.15 18.14
N PRO A 192 -16.15 -27.13 19.05
CA PRO A 192 -16.66 -27.01 20.40
C PRO A 192 -16.09 -25.76 21.09
N GLU A 193 -16.92 -25.04 21.84
CA GLU A 193 -16.58 -23.79 22.53
C GLU A 193 -15.33 -23.94 23.43
N GLN A 194 -15.11 -25.12 24.01
CA GLN A 194 -13.94 -25.40 24.85
C GLN A 194 -12.61 -25.34 24.09
N LEU A 195 -12.62 -25.54 22.76
CA LEU A 195 -11.41 -25.50 21.94
C LEU A 195 -11.09 -24.09 21.44
N GLU A 196 -12.07 -23.18 21.38
CA GLU A 196 -11.84 -21.79 20.95
C GLU A 196 -10.81 -21.07 21.84
N ALA A 197 -10.81 -21.38 23.14
CA ALA A 197 -9.88 -20.82 24.12
C ALA A 197 -8.39 -21.13 23.82
N TYR A 198 -8.11 -22.14 22.98
CA TYR A 198 -6.76 -22.54 22.62
C TYR A 198 -6.29 -21.98 21.27
N ILE A 199 -7.14 -21.23 20.57
CA ILE A 199 -6.82 -20.66 19.26
C ILE A 199 -6.15 -19.31 19.43
N ASP A 200 -4.95 -19.16 18.86
CA ASP A 200 -4.24 -17.88 18.81
C ASP A 200 -4.77 -17.01 17.66
N TYR A 201 -5.94 -16.40 17.87
CA TYR A 201 -6.57 -15.53 16.86
C TYR A 201 -5.68 -14.33 16.50
N ALA A 202 -5.00 -13.72 17.47
CA ALA A 202 -4.08 -12.62 17.21
C ALA A 202 -2.91 -13.04 16.30
N GLY A 203 -2.37 -14.25 16.51
CA GLY A 203 -1.36 -14.85 15.64
C GLY A 203 -1.89 -15.11 14.22
N ILE A 204 -3.12 -15.61 14.10
CA ILE A 204 -3.78 -15.85 12.81
C ILE A 204 -3.96 -14.53 12.05
N GLY A 205 -4.59 -13.52 12.67
CA GLY A 205 -4.82 -12.22 12.02
C GLY A 205 -3.52 -11.57 11.54
N ARG A 206 -2.45 -11.64 12.35
CA ARG A 206 -1.14 -11.09 11.98
C ARG A 206 -0.51 -11.81 10.78
N ASN A 207 -0.62 -13.13 10.73
CA ASN A 207 0.02 -13.94 9.68
C ASN A 207 -0.79 -13.97 8.38
N CYS A 208 -2.11 -13.84 8.47
CA CYS A 208 -3.00 -14.02 7.33
C CYS A 208 -3.34 -12.73 6.60
N GLN A 209 -3.25 -11.54 7.24
CA GLN A 209 -3.67 -10.28 6.59
C GLN A 209 -3.11 -10.14 5.16
N GLY A 210 -1.80 -10.30 4.94
CA GLY A 210 -1.17 -10.04 3.63
C GLY A 210 -1.71 -10.87 2.43
N GLY A 211 -2.46 -11.95 2.68
CA GLY A 211 -3.15 -12.71 1.62
C GLY A 211 -4.60 -12.26 1.35
N TYR A 212 -5.24 -11.57 2.28
CA TYR A 212 -6.68 -11.27 2.26
C TYR A 212 -6.99 -9.76 2.36
N GLY A 213 -6.12 -8.97 2.99
CA GLY A 213 -6.35 -7.56 3.28
C GLY A 213 -5.29 -6.93 4.19
N TYR A 214 -5.53 -5.72 4.70
CA TYR A 214 -4.63 -5.10 5.68
C TYR A 214 -5.41 -4.38 6.76
N LEU A 215 -4.91 -4.49 7.99
CA LEU A 215 -5.41 -3.71 9.11
C LEU A 215 -4.86 -2.27 9.02
N THR A 216 -5.77 -1.29 9.05
CA THR A 216 -5.47 0.14 9.06
C THR A 216 -5.89 0.76 10.41
N GLU A 217 -5.60 2.04 10.63
CA GLU A 217 -6.02 2.74 11.85
C GLU A 217 -7.54 2.81 12.03
N GLY A 218 -8.31 2.76 10.95
CA GLY A 218 -9.77 2.83 11.00
C GLY A 218 -10.50 1.50 10.78
N GLY A 219 -9.79 0.40 10.59
CA GLY A 219 -10.38 -0.93 10.43
C GLY A 219 -9.62 -1.84 9.47
N TYR A 220 -10.13 -3.05 9.27
CA TYR A 220 -9.59 -4.00 8.30
C TYR A 220 -10.12 -3.69 6.90
N VAL A 221 -9.23 -3.67 5.91
CA VAL A 221 -9.61 -3.49 4.51
C VAL A 221 -9.29 -4.76 3.74
N GLU A 222 -10.27 -5.29 3.02
CA GLU A 222 -10.07 -6.40 2.09
C GLU A 222 -10.54 -6.08 0.68
N LYS A 223 -10.06 -6.86 -0.29
CA LYS A 223 -10.56 -6.78 -1.66
C LYS A 223 -11.92 -7.45 -1.70
N ARG A 224 -12.93 -6.73 -2.20
CA ARG A 224 -14.26 -7.29 -2.42
C ARG A 224 -14.12 -8.53 -3.30
N LYS A 225 -14.76 -9.62 -2.91
CA LYS A 225 -14.90 -10.80 -3.76
C LYS A 225 -15.67 -10.36 -4.99
N SER A 226 -14.99 -10.17 -6.12
CA SER A 226 -15.65 -9.90 -7.38
C SER A 226 -16.64 -11.05 -7.60
N SER A 227 -17.94 -10.74 -7.68
CA SER A 227 -18.89 -11.65 -8.28
C SER A 227 -18.43 -11.83 -9.74
N MET A 228 -17.62 -12.85 -10.00
CA MET A 228 -17.35 -13.30 -11.35
C MET A 228 -18.70 -13.68 -11.94
N ASN A 229 -19.25 -12.78 -12.76
CA ASN A 229 -20.41 -13.07 -13.57
C ASN A 229 -20.09 -14.31 -14.40
N HIS A 230 -20.94 -15.33 -14.25
CA HIS A 230 -21.05 -16.44 -15.18
C HIS A 230 -21.16 -15.89 -16.61
N GLY A 231 -20.25 -16.34 -17.47
CA GLY A 231 -20.22 -15.93 -18.87
C GLY A 231 -19.33 -16.85 -19.70
N GLU A 232 -19.41 -18.16 -19.49
CA GLU A 232 -18.86 -19.17 -20.40
C GLU A 232 -19.60 -20.50 -20.22
N ALA A 233 -20.83 -20.55 -20.73
CA ALA A 233 -21.52 -21.79 -21.06
C ALA A 233 -22.65 -21.45 -22.02
N GLU A 234 -22.37 -21.48 -23.33
CA GLU A 234 -23.29 -21.91 -24.40
C GLU A 234 -22.67 -21.59 -25.77
N ALA A 235 -21.86 -22.51 -26.28
CA ALA A 235 -21.61 -22.67 -27.71
C ALA A 235 -21.01 -24.06 -27.98
N GLU A 236 -21.86 -25.08 -28.04
CA GLU A 236 -21.77 -26.18 -29.03
C GLU A 236 -22.94 -27.16 -28.83
N LYS A 237 -24.08 -26.80 -29.44
CA LYS A 237 -24.94 -27.78 -30.08
C LYS A 237 -25.10 -27.32 -31.53
N GLY A 238 -24.31 -27.93 -32.39
CA GLY A 238 -24.41 -27.89 -33.85
C GLY A 238 -23.91 -29.22 -34.37
#